data_AF-A0A3C0R4R5-F1
#
_entry.id   AF-A0A3C0R4R5-F1
#
_cell.length_a   1.000
_cell.length_b   1.000
_cell.length_c   1.000
_cell.angle_alpha   90.00
_cell.angle_beta   90.00
_cell.angle_gamma   90.00
#
_symmetry.space_group_name_H-M   'P 1'
#
loop_
_entity.id
_entity.type
_entity.pdbx_description
1 polymer ?
#
loop_
_entity_poly.entity_id
_entity_poly.type
_entity_poly.pdbx_seq_one_letter_code
_entity_poly.pdbx_strand_id
1 'polypeptide(L)'
;TALATTHIGPETVNDNRHNRYLNDITITAKPTKNFIAITDLNYIYDEAADATGYGVAQYFIYAINDVFSIGVRGEIWRDADAFYVASFAENDDALDGLRGGSVTIDPRTVGGGRTTYGAVTLGLNIKPPVPKPAASLVFRPELRFDRALNGTRPFNDSSDRNQFTASIDVIITF
;
A
#
# COMPACT_ATOMS: atom_id res chain seq x y z
N THR A 1 -19.67 -7.44 4.35
CA THR A 1 -19.56 -6.35 5.33
C THR A 1 -19.01 -5.14 4.65
N ALA A 2 -19.52 -3.95 4.96
CA ALA A 2 -18.93 -2.68 4.56
C ALA A 2 -18.58 -1.91 5.84
N LEU A 3 -17.40 -1.31 5.88
CA LEU A 3 -16.91 -0.47 6.96
C LEU A 3 -16.44 0.84 6.34
N ALA A 4 -16.86 1.95 6.93
CA ALA A 4 -16.33 3.27 6.60
C ALA A 4 -15.58 3.81 7.82
N THR A 5 -14.37 4.30 7.62
CA THR A 5 -13.55 4.92 8.65
C THR A 5 -13.16 6.32 8.22
N THR A 6 -13.12 7.23 9.18
CA THR A 6 -12.59 8.57 8.99
C THR A 6 -11.64 8.87 10.13
N HIS A 7 -10.47 9.43 9.80
CA HIS A 7 -9.52 9.96 10.75
C HIS A 7 -9.23 11.41 10.39
N ILE A 8 -9.32 12.29 11.38
CA ILE A 8 -9.15 13.74 11.22
C ILE A 8 -8.29 14.23 12.37
N GLY A 9 -7.19 14.91 12.05
CA GLY A 9 -6.34 15.51 13.07
C GLY A 9 -5.12 16.25 12.52
N PRO A 10 -4.39 16.96 13.39
CA PRO A 10 -3.13 17.59 13.03
C PRO A 10 -2.04 16.52 12.86
N GLU A 11 -1.72 16.21 11.61
CA GLU A 11 -0.70 15.20 11.25
C GLU A 11 0.64 15.85 10.82
N THR A 12 0.68 17.18 10.74
CA THR A 12 1.88 17.95 10.38
C THR A 12 2.58 18.45 11.64
N VAL A 13 3.87 18.17 11.74
CA VAL A 13 4.66 18.48 12.94
C VAL A 13 4.68 19.98 13.20
N ASN A 14 4.36 20.36 14.44
CA ASN A 14 4.22 21.74 14.90
C ASN A 14 3.09 22.55 14.23
N ASP A 15 2.14 21.89 13.55
CA ASP A 15 0.97 22.53 12.96
C ASP A 15 -0.33 22.00 13.59
N ASN A 16 -0.94 22.85 14.42
CA ASN A 16 -2.22 22.56 15.07
C ASN A 16 -3.40 23.30 14.42
N ARG A 17 -3.18 23.91 13.24
CA ARG A 17 -4.19 24.73 12.54
C ARG A 17 -4.73 24.05 11.30
N HIS A 18 -3.93 23.17 10.70
CA HIS A 18 -4.28 22.43 9.51
C HIS A 18 -4.42 20.94 9.83
N ASN A 19 -5.56 20.37 9.48
CA ASN A 19 -5.86 18.96 9.65
C ASN A 19 -5.55 18.16 8.39
N ARG A 20 -5.26 16.87 8.59
CA ARG A 20 -5.32 15.85 7.56
C ARG A 20 -6.57 15.01 7.74
N TYR A 21 -7.23 14.69 6.64
CA TYR A 21 -8.43 13.88 6.56
C TYR A 21 -8.09 12.59 5.83
N LEU A 22 -8.27 11.45 6.48
CA LEU A 22 -8.12 10.13 5.91
C LEU A 22 -9.48 9.45 5.92
N ASN A 23 -9.99 9.08 4.77
CA ASN A 23 -11.30 8.44 4.63
C ASN A 23 -11.15 7.15 3.85
N ASP A 24 -11.63 6.06 4.44
CA ASP A 24 -11.58 4.74 3.84
C ASP A 24 -12.96 4.09 3.84
N ILE A 25 -13.26 3.36 2.77
CA ILE A 25 -14.40 2.45 2.70
C ILE A 25 -13.87 1.07 2.30
N THR A 26 -14.00 0.12 3.22
CA THR A 26 -13.64 -1.29 3.00
C THR A 26 -14.88 -2.14 2.87
N ILE A 27 -15.00 -2.84 1.75
CA ILE A 27 -16.09 -3.76 1.44
C ILE A 27 -15.52 -5.17 1.33
N THR A 28 -15.90 -6.04 2.26
CA THR A 28 -15.55 -7.46 2.25
C THR A 28 -16.76 -8.31 1.87
N ALA A 29 -16.63 -9.03 0.76
CA ALA A 29 -17.62 -9.99 0.27
C ALA A 29 -17.05 -11.41 0.26
N LYS A 30 -17.91 -12.40 0.53
CA LYS A 30 -17.59 -13.82 0.37
C LYS A 30 -18.61 -14.46 -0.57
N PRO A 31 -18.45 -14.29 -1.90
CA PRO A 31 -19.44 -14.80 -2.85
C PRO A 31 -19.60 -16.32 -2.79
N THR A 32 -18.54 -17.04 -2.39
CA THR A 32 -18.58 -18.47 -2.10
C THR A 32 -17.79 -18.78 -0.83
N LYS A 33 -17.85 -20.03 -0.35
CA LYS A 33 -17.05 -20.49 0.81
C LYS A 33 -15.53 -20.41 0.59
N ASN A 34 -15.08 -20.49 -0.67
CA ASN A 34 -13.66 -20.53 -1.01
C ASN A 34 -13.17 -19.21 -1.63
N PHE A 35 -14.04 -18.21 -1.77
CA PHE A 35 -13.72 -16.97 -2.47
C PHE A 35 -14.03 -15.74 -1.62
N ILE A 36 -13.03 -14.89 -1.45
CA ILE A 36 -13.12 -13.61 -0.76
C ILE A 36 -12.77 -12.50 -1.75
N ALA A 37 -13.61 -11.48 -1.80
CA ALA A 37 -13.33 -10.24 -2.52
C ALA A 37 -13.31 -9.09 -1.50
N ILE A 38 -12.28 -8.24 -1.58
CA ILE A 38 -12.16 -7.05 -0.72
C ILE A 38 -11.95 -5.84 -1.62
N THR A 39 -12.77 -4.82 -1.48
CA THR A 39 -12.61 -3.53 -2.16
C THR A 39 -12.30 -2.48 -1.12
N ASP A 40 -11.16 -1.82 -1.24
CA ASP A 40 -10.77 -0.68 -0.42
C ASP A 40 -10.78 0.58 -1.28
N LEU A 41 -11.51 1.59 -0.85
CA LEU A 41 -11.55 2.92 -1.44
C LEU A 41 -10.92 3.88 -0.46
N ASN A 42 -9.97 4.69 -0.91
CA ASN A 42 -9.20 5.59 -0.04
C ASN A 42 -9.26 7.02 -0.57
N TYR A 43 -9.42 7.99 0.32
CA TYR A 43 -9.32 9.42 0.04
C TYR A 43 -8.55 10.11 1.15
N ILE A 44 -7.58 10.94 0.78
CA ILE A 44 -6.75 11.74 1.68
C ILE A 44 -6.76 13.19 1.24
N TYR A 45 -6.92 14.09 2.20
CA TYR A 45 -6.73 15.52 2.02
C TYR A 45 -5.86 16.07 3.15
N ASP A 46 -4.87 16.89 2.79
CA ASP A 46 -3.97 17.55 3.73
C ASP A 46 -4.13 19.06 3.59
N GLU A 47 -4.60 19.74 4.64
CA GLU A 47 -4.79 21.19 4.63
C GLU A 47 -3.46 21.97 4.63
N ALA A 48 -2.39 21.43 5.23
CA ALA A 48 -1.12 22.15 5.34
C ALA A 48 -0.40 22.21 3.99
N ALA A 49 -0.52 21.15 3.20
CA ALA A 49 0.04 21.06 1.86
C ALA A 49 -0.94 21.43 0.74
N ASP A 50 -2.22 21.65 1.07
CA ASP A 50 -3.34 21.72 0.12
C ASP A 50 -3.29 20.59 -0.93
N ALA A 51 -3.08 19.36 -0.45
CA ALA A 51 -2.77 18.21 -1.28
C ALA A 51 -3.85 17.14 -1.19
N THR A 52 -4.21 16.53 -2.32
CA THR A 52 -5.20 15.45 -2.36
C THR A 52 -4.63 14.16 -2.93
N GLY A 53 -5.02 13.03 -2.32
CA GLY A 53 -4.73 11.70 -2.83
C GLY A 53 -5.97 10.83 -2.78
N TYR A 54 -6.07 9.86 -3.68
CA TYR A 54 -7.19 8.93 -3.68
C TYR A 54 -6.89 7.67 -4.48
N GLY A 55 -7.56 6.58 -4.16
CA GLY A 55 -7.34 5.34 -4.86
C GLY A 55 -8.34 4.25 -4.55
N VAL A 56 -8.12 3.12 -5.22
CA VAL A 56 -8.85 1.88 -5.01
C VAL A 56 -7.89 0.71 -5.03
N ALA A 57 -8.06 -0.21 -4.10
CA ALA A 57 -7.44 -1.53 -4.12
C ALA A 57 -8.52 -2.61 -4.17
N GLN A 58 -8.38 -3.55 -5.09
CA GLN A 58 -9.27 -4.72 -5.21
C GLN A 58 -8.47 -5.99 -4.99
N TYR A 59 -8.91 -6.77 -4.01
CA TYR A 59 -8.35 -8.07 -3.68
C TYR A 59 -9.32 -9.17 -4.09
N PHE A 60 -8.76 -10.24 -4.64
CA PHE A 60 -9.45 -11.50 -4.90
C PHE A 60 -8.61 -12.63 -4.33
N ILE A 61 -9.17 -13.37 -3.38
CA ILE A 61 -8.49 -14.46 -2.69
C ILE A 61 -9.31 -15.73 -2.85
N TYR A 62 -8.69 -16.78 -3.37
CA TYR A 62 -9.32 -18.07 -3.61
C TYR A 62 -8.59 -19.19 -2.87
N ALA A 63 -9.30 -19.88 -1.99
CA ALA A 63 -8.83 -21.09 -1.31
C ALA A 63 -8.95 -22.29 -2.26
N ILE A 64 -7.81 -22.84 -2.66
CA ILE A 64 -7.74 -24.02 -3.53
C ILE A 64 -8.00 -25.27 -2.69
N ASN A 65 -7.34 -25.35 -1.54
CA ASN A 65 -7.52 -26.38 -0.52
C ASN A 65 -7.01 -25.85 0.84
N ASP A 66 -6.90 -26.71 1.85
CA ASP A 66 -6.48 -26.32 3.20
C ASP A 66 -5.03 -25.84 3.28
N VAL A 67 -4.19 -26.22 2.30
CA VAL A 67 -2.76 -25.86 2.24
C VAL A 67 -2.54 -24.64 1.34
N PHE A 68 -3.27 -24.52 0.23
CA PHE A 68 -3.01 -23.51 -0.79
C PHE A 68 -4.15 -22.53 -0.98
N SER A 69 -3.83 -21.24 -1.03
CA SER A 69 -4.73 -20.20 -1.53
C SER A 69 -3.98 -19.22 -2.41
N ILE A 70 -4.59 -18.75 -3.48
CA ILE A 70 -4.02 -17.76 -4.39
C ILE A 70 -4.71 -16.41 -4.19
N GLY A 71 -3.94 -15.33 -4.31
CA GLY A 71 -4.42 -13.96 -4.19
C GLY A 71 -4.00 -13.13 -5.39
N VAL A 72 -4.91 -12.31 -5.90
CA VAL A 72 -4.58 -11.23 -6.84
C VAL A 72 -5.03 -9.91 -6.21
N ARG A 73 -4.17 -8.90 -6.30
CA ARG A 73 -4.50 -7.52 -5.93
C ARG A 73 -4.26 -6.59 -7.10
N GLY A 74 -5.25 -5.75 -7.42
CA GLY A 74 -5.08 -4.62 -8.33
C GLY A 74 -5.23 -3.32 -7.56
N GLU A 75 -4.38 -2.33 -7.85
CA GLU A 75 -4.37 -1.04 -7.17
C GLU A 75 -4.28 0.10 -8.18
N ILE A 76 -5.02 1.18 -7.93
CA ILE A 76 -4.83 2.47 -8.59
C ILE A 76 -4.78 3.53 -7.50
N TRP A 77 -3.71 4.32 -7.48
CA TRP A 77 -3.53 5.44 -6.55
C TRP A 77 -3.18 6.71 -7.33
N ARG A 78 -3.89 7.79 -7.06
CA ARG A 78 -3.60 9.13 -7.57
C ARG A 78 -2.97 9.94 -6.45
N ASP A 79 -1.72 10.32 -6.65
CA ASP A 79 -1.10 11.44 -5.94
C ASP A 79 -1.31 12.70 -6.79
N ALA A 80 -2.34 13.49 -6.47
CA ALA A 80 -2.77 14.57 -7.33
C ALA A 80 -1.79 15.74 -7.33
N ASP A 81 -1.06 15.94 -6.22
CA ASP A 81 -0.27 17.13 -5.94
C ASP A 81 1.20 16.82 -5.62
N ALA A 82 1.63 15.57 -5.84
CA ALA A 82 3.02 15.11 -5.66
C ALA A 82 3.50 15.17 -4.20
N PHE A 83 2.60 14.90 -3.26
CA PHE A 83 2.85 15.06 -1.84
C PHE A 83 2.96 13.72 -1.09
N TYR A 84 2.29 12.68 -1.58
CA TYR A 84 2.07 11.46 -0.81
C TYR A 84 3.03 10.32 -1.15
N VAL A 85 3.65 10.32 -2.33
CA VAL A 85 4.54 9.23 -2.77
C VAL A 85 5.94 9.74 -3.06
N ALA A 86 6.90 9.26 -2.28
CA ALA A 86 8.33 9.51 -2.45
C ALA A 86 9.16 8.28 -2.07
N SER A 87 10.34 8.18 -2.65
CA SER A 87 11.45 7.35 -2.19
C SER A 87 12.45 8.27 -1.52
N PHE A 88 12.82 7.97 -0.28
CA PHE A 88 13.78 8.77 0.48
C PHE A 88 15.21 8.26 0.31
N ALA A 89 16.18 9.15 0.51
CA ALA A 89 17.60 8.83 0.40
C ALA A 89 18.08 7.89 1.52
N GLU A 90 17.49 8.03 2.72
CA GLU A 90 17.79 7.20 3.88
C GLU A 90 16.57 6.39 4.34
N ASN A 91 16.82 5.27 5.02
CA ASN A 91 15.75 4.34 5.42
C ASN A 91 14.79 4.95 6.46
N ASP A 92 15.29 5.85 7.32
CA ASP A 92 14.54 6.42 8.44
C ASP A 92 13.98 7.82 8.11
N ASP A 93 14.36 8.42 6.98
CA ASP A 93 13.98 9.79 6.56
C ASP A 93 12.47 10.04 6.57
N ALA A 94 11.67 9.08 6.09
CA ALA A 94 10.22 9.19 6.09
C ALA A 94 9.67 9.32 7.52
N LEU A 95 10.22 8.54 8.45
CA LEU A 95 9.80 8.50 9.83
C LEU A 95 10.31 9.71 10.61
N ASP A 96 11.53 10.14 10.33
CA ASP A 96 12.12 11.33 10.92
C ASP A 96 11.36 12.59 10.49
N GLY A 97 10.96 12.70 9.22
CA GLY A 97 10.08 13.77 8.75
C GLY A 97 8.75 13.85 9.51
N LEU A 98 8.13 12.69 9.77
CA LEU A 98 6.89 12.61 10.54
C LEU A 98 7.05 12.94 12.04
N ARG A 99 8.29 12.88 12.57
CA ARG A 99 8.61 13.23 13.96
C ARG A 99 9.19 14.65 14.11
N GLY A 100 9.35 15.37 13.01
CA GLY A 100 9.92 16.72 12.98
C GLY A 100 11.46 16.73 13.00
N GLY A 101 12.07 15.60 12.69
CA GLY A 101 13.51 15.47 12.48
C GLY A 101 13.96 16.01 11.13
N SER A 102 15.26 15.91 10.89
CA SER A 102 15.86 16.24 9.60
C SER A 102 15.58 15.14 8.59
N VAL A 103 15.32 15.52 7.34
CA VAL A 103 15.17 14.61 6.21
C VAL A 103 16.30 14.92 5.22
N THR A 104 17.02 13.90 4.77
CA THR A 104 18.04 14.07 3.73
C THR A 104 17.36 14.31 2.39
N ILE A 105 17.45 15.55 1.90
CA ILE A 105 16.95 15.94 0.57
C ILE A 105 18.15 16.04 -0.38
N ASP A 106 18.37 14.98 -1.17
CA ASP A 106 19.42 14.91 -2.17
C ASP A 106 18.90 14.21 -3.45
N PRO A 107 19.71 14.05 -4.52
CA PRO A 107 19.26 13.43 -5.77
C PRO A 107 18.69 12.00 -5.66
N ARG A 108 18.89 11.31 -4.54
CA ARG A 108 18.31 9.97 -4.25
C ARG A 108 16.91 10.07 -3.65
N THR A 109 16.55 11.22 -3.09
CA THR A 109 15.18 11.51 -2.64
C THR A 109 14.35 11.89 -3.87
N VAL A 110 13.61 10.92 -4.38
CA VAL A 110 12.89 11.01 -5.66
C VAL A 110 11.40 10.78 -5.49
N GLY A 111 10.60 11.45 -6.31
CA GLY A 111 9.15 11.28 -6.35
C GLY A 111 8.66 11.20 -7.79
N GLY A 112 7.42 10.74 -7.99
CA GLY A 112 6.83 10.67 -9.32
C GLY A 112 6.38 12.01 -9.90
N GLY A 113 6.36 13.07 -9.09
CA GLY A 113 5.49 14.21 -9.36
C GLY A 113 4.01 13.79 -9.28
N ARG A 114 3.14 14.57 -9.92
CA ARG A 114 1.68 14.36 -9.93
C ARG A 114 1.31 13.06 -10.67
N THR A 115 1.37 11.92 -10.00
CA THR A 115 1.36 10.59 -10.63
C THR A 115 0.10 9.80 -10.33
N THR A 116 -0.36 9.06 -11.33
CA THR A 116 -1.32 7.98 -11.13
C THR A 116 -0.55 6.65 -11.18
N TYR A 117 -0.39 6.03 -10.02
CA TYR A 117 0.25 4.74 -9.84
C TYR A 117 -0.77 3.62 -10.06
N GLY A 118 -0.40 2.60 -10.80
CA GLY A 118 -1.14 1.36 -10.93
C GLY A 118 -0.27 0.18 -10.54
N ALA A 119 -0.84 -0.81 -9.87
CA ALA A 119 -0.12 -2.03 -9.53
C ALA A 119 -1.00 -3.26 -9.69
N VAL A 120 -0.36 -4.39 -10.03
CA VAL A 120 -0.96 -5.72 -9.95
C VAL A 120 0.00 -6.63 -9.19
N THR A 121 -0.50 -7.28 -8.14
CA THR A 121 0.22 -8.25 -7.33
C THR A 121 -0.44 -9.62 -7.46
N LEU A 122 0.38 -10.66 -7.61
CA LEU A 122 -0.02 -12.05 -7.56
C LEU A 122 0.73 -12.73 -6.41
N GLY A 123 -0.01 -13.37 -5.50
CA GLY A 123 0.54 -14.05 -4.33
C GLY A 123 0.00 -15.46 -4.18
N LEU A 124 0.81 -16.35 -3.62
CA LEU A 124 0.42 -17.71 -3.24
C LEU A 124 0.66 -17.89 -1.75
N ASN A 125 -0.38 -18.22 -0.96
CA ASN A 125 -0.20 -18.67 0.41
C ASN A 125 -0.04 -20.19 0.45
N ILE A 126 0.98 -20.65 1.17
CA ILE A 126 1.26 -22.06 1.45
C ILE A 126 1.20 -22.25 2.96
N LYS A 127 0.24 -23.04 3.43
CA LYS A 127 -0.06 -23.31 4.84
C LYS A 127 0.24 -24.78 5.15
N PRO A 128 1.52 -25.15 5.34
CA PRO A 128 1.84 -26.52 5.70
C PRO A 128 1.19 -26.88 7.03
N PRO A 129 0.77 -28.15 7.21
CA PRO A 129 0.36 -28.64 8.53
C PRO A 129 1.53 -28.50 9.50
N VAL A 130 1.30 -27.87 10.64
CA VAL A 130 2.32 -27.72 11.69
C VAL A 130 1.93 -28.50 12.95
N PRO A 131 2.86 -29.28 13.54
CA PRO A 131 2.64 -29.86 14.85
C PRO A 131 2.76 -28.77 15.94
N LYS A 132 2.09 -29.00 17.07
CA LYS A 132 2.23 -28.15 18.27
C LYS A 132 3.72 -28.06 18.68
N PRO A 133 4.22 -26.91 19.18
CA PRO A 133 3.45 -25.77 19.70
C PRO A 133 3.07 -24.69 18.68
N ALA A 134 3.52 -24.75 17.42
CA ALA A 134 3.14 -23.74 16.44
C ALA A 134 1.66 -23.85 16.06
N ALA A 135 0.93 -22.73 16.12
CA ALA A 135 -0.49 -22.67 15.73
C ALA A 135 -0.66 -22.53 14.20
N SER A 136 0.28 -21.83 13.53
CA SER A 136 0.27 -21.67 12.08
C SER A 136 1.64 -21.31 11.53
N LEU A 137 1.92 -21.77 10.32
CA LEU A 137 3.02 -21.34 9.47
C LEU A 137 2.46 -21.03 8.09
N VAL A 138 2.80 -19.87 7.54
CA VAL A 138 2.43 -19.49 6.18
C VAL A 138 3.66 -18.99 5.43
N PHE A 139 3.94 -19.58 4.28
CA PHE A 139 4.87 -19.02 3.29
C PHE A 139 4.06 -18.30 2.22
N ARG A 140 4.49 -17.09 1.86
CA ARG A 140 3.80 -16.27 0.87
C ARG A 140 4.79 -15.64 -0.11
N PRO A 141 5.18 -16.34 -1.18
CA PRO A 141 5.81 -15.68 -2.33
C PRO A 141 4.82 -14.77 -3.04
N GLU A 142 5.30 -13.59 -3.47
CA GLU A 142 4.52 -12.62 -4.22
C GLU A 142 5.33 -12.02 -5.37
N LEU A 143 4.65 -11.73 -6.47
CA LEU A 143 5.17 -10.98 -7.60
C LEU A 143 4.31 -9.73 -7.79
N ARG A 144 4.93 -8.59 -8.02
CA ARG A 144 4.25 -7.30 -8.19
C ARG A 144 4.79 -6.58 -9.41
N PHE A 145 3.87 -6.03 -10.20
CA PHE A 145 4.18 -5.12 -11.30
C PHE A 145 3.54 -3.77 -11.05
N ASP A 146 4.37 -2.72 -11.06
CA ASP A 146 3.98 -1.33 -10.86
C ASP A 146 4.14 -0.53 -12.14
N ARG A 147 3.25 0.44 -12.38
CA ARG A 147 3.29 1.32 -13.56
C ARG A 147 2.70 2.69 -13.29
N ALA A 148 3.36 3.73 -13.82
CA ALA A 148 2.78 5.07 -13.94
C ALA A 148 1.80 5.15 -15.13
N LEU A 149 0.54 5.41 -14.81
CA LEU A 149 -0.59 5.41 -15.74
C LEU A 149 -0.79 6.75 -16.47
N ASN A 150 -0.10 7.81 -16.04
CA ASN A 150 -0.23 9.15 -16.60
C ASN A 150 1.09 9.72 -17.19
N GLY A 151 2.04 8.84 -17.53
CA GLY A 151 3.24 9.22 -18.29
C GLY A 151 4.44 9.71 -17.47
N THR A 152 4.31 9.84 -16.14
CA THR A 152 5.43 10.12 -15.25
C THR A 152 6.38 8.93 -15.12
N ARG A 153 7.56 9.16 -14.54
CA ARG A 153 8.61 8.15 -14.35
C ARG A 153 9.01 8.12 -12.88
N PRO A 154 8.25 7.44 -12.00
CA PRO A 154 8.54 7.45 -10.57
C PRO A 154 9.53 6.38 -10.13
N PHE A 155 9.92 5.45 -11.00
CA PHE A 155 10.71 4.27 -10.61
C PHE A 155 12.16 4.39 -11.10
N ASN A 156 13.06 3.61 -10.48
CA ASN A 156 14.48 3.51 -10.85
C ASN A 156 15.13 4.90 -10.94
N ASP A 157 15.18 5.62 -9.81
CA ASP A 157 15.69 7.00 -9.73
C ASP A 157 15.04 7.97 -10.73
N SER A 158 13.72 7.88 -10.82
CA SER A 158 12.88 8.65 -11.75
C SER A 158 13.17 8.45 -13.25
N SER A 159 13.82 7.35 -13.63
CA SER A 159 14.14 7.05 -15.04
C SER A 159 13.06 6.23 -15.75
N ASP A 160 12.32 5.41 -14.99
CA ASP A 160 11.42 4.39 -15.51
C ASP A 160 9.95 4.60 -15.15
N ARG A 161 9.08 4.10 -16.04
CA ARG A 161 7.62 4.14 -15.89
C ARG A 161 7.04 2.92 -15.20
N ASN A 162 7.84 1.87 -15.00
CA ASN A 162 7.39 0.63 -14.42
C ASN A 162 8.47 -0.01 -13.56
N GLN A 163 8.07 -0.80 -12.58
CA GLN A 163 8.94 -1.60 -11.74
C GLN A 163 8.35 -3.00 -11.58
N PHE A 164 9.22 -3.99 -11.44
CA PHE A 164 8.84 -5.34 -11.06
C PHE A 164 9.52 -5.71 -9.76
N THR A 165 8.77 -6.30 -8.85
CA THR A 165 9.26 -6.71 -7.52
C THR A 165 8.82 -8.13 -7.24
N ALA A 166 9.68 -8.88 -6.54
CA ALA A 166 9.36 -10.19 -6.00
C ALA A 166 9.70 -10.19 -4.50
N SER A 167 8.85 -10.82 -3.69
CA SER A 167 9.02 -10.92 -2.25
C SER A 167 8.61 -12.30 -1.73
N ILE A 168 9.00 -12.60 -0.50
CA ILE A 168 8.54 -13.76 0.24
C ILE A 168 8.32 -13.38 1.71
N ASP A 169 7.12 -13.66 2.21
CA ASP A 169 6.81 -13.53 3.63
C ASP A 169 6.77 -14.90 4.31
N VAL A 170 7.22 -14.94 5.56
CA VAL A 170 7.03 -16.09 6.46
C VAL A 170 6.28 -15.61 7.69
N ILE A 171 5.06 -16.12 7.89
CA ILE A 171 4.20 -15.76 9.01
C ILE A 171 4.14 -16.95 9.96
N ILE A 172 4.52 -16.74 11.21
CA ILE A 172 4.47 -17.74 12.28
C ILE A 172 3.55 -17.22 13.38
N THR A 173 2.59 -18.04 13.80
CA THR A 173 1.74 -17.76 14.96
C THR A 173 1.92 -18.84 16.03
N PHE A 174 2.00 -18.43 17.28
CA PHE A 174 2.19 -19.29 18.46
C PHE A 174 0.90 -19.42 19.25
#